data_AF-A0A927UN44-F1
#
_entry.id   AF-A0A927UN44-F1
#
_cell.length_a   1.000
_cell.length_b   1.000
_cell.length_c   1.000
_cell.angle_alpha   90.00
_cell.angle_beta   90.00
_cell.angle_gamma   90.00
#
_symmetry.space_group_name_H-M   'P 1'
#
loop_
_entity.id
_entity.type
_entity.pdbx_description
1 polymer ?
#
loop_
_entity_poly.entity_id
_entity_poly.type
_entity_poly.pdbx_seq_one_letter_code
_entity_poly.pdbx_strand_id
1 'polypeptide(L)'
;MKKLCIIIVAICIIIISGVAFRRYKNRTNFVDEKDTYDLNIDVLNESYPTDIILCGENIPFREALVVRKVDKITEEALKTDKAHQIIILSDLDGTLKITDEELKLIKNKLDKFECNFYYVGTNLKDRLINLEFIESWPEDDYCVALFNNDNTIYSFYGIWKESDKQATGDNRESLGHVLVSGFVNNLKESYQ
;
A
#
# COMPACT_ATOMS: atom_id res chain seq x y z
N MET A 1 -57.39 21.56 19.54
CA MET A 1 -56.38 22.21 18.67
C MET A 1 -55.16 22.71 19.45
N LYS A 2 -55.28 23.63 20.42
CA LYS A 2 -54.11 24.17 21.18
C LYS A 2 -53.21 23.10 21.84
N LYS A 3 -53.79 22.05 22.44
CA LYS A 3 -53.04 20.95 23.06
C LYS A 3 -52.27 20.08 22.05
N LEU A 4 -52.76 19.96 20.82
CA LEU A 4 -52.11 19.18 19.75
C LEU A 4 -50.88 19.92 19.21
N CYS A 5 -50.97 21.24 19.04
CA CYS A 5 -49.83 22.07 18.62
C CYS A 5 -48.68 22.06 19.64
N ILE A 6 -48.99 22.06 20.94
CA ILE A 6 -47.96 22.03 22.01
C ILE A 6 -47.18 20.70 21.97
N ILE A 7 -47.87 19.58 21.74
CA ILE A 7 -47.24 18.25 21.63
C ILE A 7 -46.33 18.19 20.40
N ILE A 8 -46.77 18.73 19.26
CA ILE A 8 -45.96 18.77 18.04
C ILE A 8 -44.68 19.60 18.24
N VAL A 9 -44.80 20.77 18.87
CA VAL A 9 -43.64 21.65 19.15
C VAL A 9 -42.65 20.97 20.10
N ALA A 10 -43.14 20.28 21.14
CA ALA A 10 -42.28 19.55 22.08
C ALA A 10 -41.53 18.40 21.38
N ILE A 11 -42.20 17.65 20.49
CA ILE A 11 -41.57 16.58 19.71
C ILE A 11 -40.51 17.15 18.76
N CYS A 12 -40.79 18.27 18.08
CA CYS A 12 -39.82 18.92 17.20
C CYS A 12 -38.57 19.38 17.96
N ILE A 13 -38.72 19.93 19.17
CA ILE A 13 -37.57 20.34 20.00
C ILE A 13 -36.73 19.13 20.40
N ILE A 14 -37.35 18.00 20.80
CA ILE A 14 -36.61 16.77 21.15
C ILE A 14 -35.86 16.20 19.94
N ILE A 15 -36.47 16.21 18.75
CA ILE A 15 -35.82 15.76 17.52
C ILE A 15 -34.63 16.67 17.16
N ILE A 16 -34.80 17.98 17.21
CA ILE A 16 -33.73 18.94 16.90
C ILE A 16 -32.58 18.80 17.92
N SER A 17 -32.91 18.62 19.20
CA SER A 17 -31.94 18.41 20.28
C SER A 17 -31.18 17.10 20.09
N GLY A 18 -31.87 16.01 19.72
CA GLY A 18 -31.26 14.72 19.44
C GLY A 18 -30.35 14.74 18.20
N VAL A 19 -30.75 15.46 17.15
CA VAL A 19 -29.92 15.65 15.95
C VAL A 19 -28.70 16.54 16.25
N ALA A 20 -28.87 17.60 17.04
CA ALA A 20 -27.78 18.47 17.48
C ALA A 20 -26.81 17.72 18.40
N PHE A 21 -27.30 16.91 19.33
CA PHE A 21 -26.48 16.07 20.20
C PHE A 21 -25.76 14.96 19.42
N ARG A 22 -26.40 14.34 18.43
CA ARG A 22 -25.75 13.37 17.53
C ARG A 22 -24.68 14.03 16.66
N ARG A 23 -24.92 15.26 16.18
CA ARG A 23 -23.90 16.08 15.48
C ARG A 23 -22.77 16.52 16.41
N TYR A 24 -23.05 16.84 17.67
CA TYR A 24 -22.05 17.19 18.66
C TYR A 24 -21.21 15.97 19.05
N LYS A 25 -21.83 14.81 19.29
CA LYS A 25 -21.12 13.53 19.54
C LYS A 25 -20.22 13.15 18.36
N ASN A 26 -20.67 13.38 17.12
CA ASN A 26 -19.83 13.20 15.94
C ASN A 26 -18.70 14.24 15.79
N ARG A 27 -18.78 15.39 16.48
CA ARG A 27 -17.69 16.40 16.54
C ARG A 27 -16.76 16.23 17.74
N THR A 28 -17.18 15.48 18.77
CA THR A 28 -16.39 15.17 19.96
C THR A 28 -15.82 13.76 19.96
N ASN A 29 -15.97 13.01 18.87
CA ASN A 29 -14.97 12.00 18.57
C ASN A 29 -13.67 12.78 18.42
N PHE A 30 -12.74 12.57 19.35
CA PHE A 30 -11.33 12.83 19.11
C PHE A 30 -11.08 12.47 17.64
N VAL A 31 -10.70 13.46 16.84
CA VAL A 31 -10.02 13.14 15.59
C VAL A 31 -8.81 12.38 16.10
N ASP A 32 -8.79 11.06 15.98
CA ASP A 32 -7.52 10.34 15.98
C ASP A 32 -6.71 11.09 14.95
N GLU A 33 -5.71 11.83 15.44
CA GLU A 33 -4.90 12.71 14.60
C GLU A 33 -4.17 11.77 13.64
N LYS A 34 -4.73 11.61 12.44
CA LYS A 34 -4.17 10.76 11.39
C LYS A 34 -2.74 11.18 11.19
N ASP A 35 -1.81 10.25 11.38
CA ASP A 35 -0.40 10.51 11.10
C ASP A 35 -0.13 10.43 9.59
N THR A 36 1.11 10.72 9.19
CA THR A 36 1.50 10.65 7.77
C THR A 36 1.27 9.27 7.16
N TYR A 37 1.34 8.19 7.95
CA TYR A 37 1.09 6.85 7.45
C TYR A 37 -0.41 6.68 7.10
N ASP A 38 -1.30 7.10 7.99
CA ASP A 38 -2.76 7.10 7.72
C ASP A 38 -3.12 7.97 6.51
N LEU A 39 -2.51 9.15 6.39
CA LEU A 39 -2.73 10.04 5.25
C LEU A 39 -2.26 9.42 3.93
N ASN A 40 -1.12 8.71 3.93
CA ASN A 40 -0.65 8.00 2.74
C ASN A 40 -1.56 6.83 2.36
N ILE A 41 -2.12 6.11 3.35
CA ILE A 41 -3.12 5.06 3.10
C ILE A 41 -4.38 5.67 2.46
N ASP A 42 -4.87 6.80 2.96
CA ASP A 42 -6.01 7.52 2.36
C ASP A 42 -5.72 7.89 0.90
N VAL A 43 -4.50 8.36 0.59
CA VAL A 43 -4.08 8.69 -0.78
C VAL A 43 -4.17 7.47 -1.70
N LEU A 44 -3.69 6.30 -1.26
CA LEU A 44 -3.71 5.06 -2.06
C LEU A 44 -5.11 4.47 -2.22
N ASN A 45 -5.99 4.69 -1.25
CA ASN A 45 -7.36 4.16 -1.28
C ASN A 45 -8.32 5.07 -2.04
N GLU A 46 -8.18 6.39 -1.90
CA GLU A 46 -9.17 7.37 -2.34
C GLU A 46 -8.69 8.21 -3.53
N SER A 47 -7.46 8.74 -3.49
CA SER A 47 -6.97 9.70 -4.49
C SER A 47 -6.35 9.04 -5.70
N TYR A 48 -5.56 7.98 -5.46
CA TYR A 48 -4.95 7.13 -6.49
C TYR A 48 -5.29 5.67 -6.19
N PRO A 49 -6.54 5.24 -6.43
CA PRO A 49 -6.98 3.88 -6.13
C PRO A 49 -6.01 2.84 -6.71
N THR A 50 -5.33 2.12 -5.81
CA THR A 50 -4.23 1.22 -6.16
C THR A 50 -4.55 -0.22 -5.75
N ASP A 51 -4.33 -1.18 -6.65
CA ASP A 51 -4.33 -2.61 -6.33
C ASP A 51 -2.94 -3.03 -5.85
N ILE A 52 -2.80 -3.30 -4.56
CA ILE A 52 -1.56 -3.74 -3.95
C ILE A 52 -1.61 -5.25 -3.78
N ILE A 53 -0.77 -5.96 -4.53
CA ILE A 53 -0.64 -7.41 -4.49
C ILE A 53 0.58 -7.77 -3.65
N LEU A 54 0.39 -8.64 -2.66
CA LEU A 54 1.47 -9.18 -1.84
C LEU A 54 1.60 -10.69 -2.05
N CYS A 55 2.79 -11.15 -2.45
CA CYS A 55 3.14 -12.56 -2.55
C CYS A 55 4.34 -12.85 -1.63
N GLY A 56 4.22 -13.86 -0.77
CA GLY A 56 5.25 -14.25 0.21
C GLY A 56 4.89 -13.99 1.66
N GLU A 57 5.89 -13.64 2.48
CA GLU A 57 5.66 -13.38 3.90
C GLU A 57 4.77 -12.16 4.15
N ASN A 58 4.17 -12.10 5.34
CA ASN A 58 3.30 -11.00 5.71
C ASN A 58 4.11 -9.75 6.08
N ILE A 59 3.70 -8.60 5.56
CA ILE A 59 4.15 -7.28 6.00
C ILE A 59 2.99 -6.67 6.80
N PRO A 60 3.18 -6.26 8.07
CA PRO A 60 2.12 -5.72 8.89
C PRO A 60 1.83 -4.26 8.49
N PHE A 61 1.06 -4.11 7.42
CA PHE A 61 0.42 -2.85 7.10
C PHE A 61 -0.72 -2.58 8.10
N ARG A 62 -1.07 -1.30 8.30
CA ARG A 62 -2.27 -0.94 9.05
C ARG A 62 -3.52 -1.48 8.36
N GLU A 63 -4.52 -1.87 9.15
CA GLU A 63 -5.74 -2.54 8.67
C GLU A 63 -6.51 -1.75 7.60
N ALA A 64 -6.37 -0.43 7.58
CA ALA A 64 -7.01 0.43 6.60
C ALA A 64 -6.42 0.29 5.18
N LEU A 65 -5.20 -0.23 5.03
CA LEU A 65 -4.60 -0.47 3.72
C LEU A 65 -5.16 -1.76 3.11
N VAL A 66 -5.78 -1.63 1.94
CA VAL A 66 -6.30 -2.79 1.21
C VAL A 66 -5.16 -3.46 0.45
N VAL A 67 -4.73 -4.63 0.95
CA VAL A 67 -3.69 -5.45 0.31
C VAL A 67 -4.27 -6.81 -0.05
N ARG A 68 -4.10 -7.20 -1.31
CA ARG A 68 -4.53 -8.50 -1.82
C ARG A 68 -3.37 -9.48 -1.74
N LYS A 69 -3.42 -10.35 -0.72
CA LYS A 69 -2.44 -11.42 -0.58
C LYS A 69 -2.73 -12.56 -1.56
N VAL A 70 -1.69 -13.04 -2.24
CA VAL A 70 -1.76 -14.17 -3.16
C VAL A 70 -0.66 -15.18 -2.82
N ASP A 71 -0.95 -16.46 -2.98
CA ASP A 71 0.04 -17.52 -2.73
C ASP A 71 0.94 -17.78 -3.95
N LYS A 72 0.48 -17.39 -5.13
CA LYS A 72 1.15 -17.65 -6.40
C LYS A 72 0.91 -16.52 -7.40
N ILE A 73 1.92 -16.21 -8.20
CA ILE A 73 1.78 -15.27 -9.31
C ILE A 73 1.23 -16.01 -10.53
N THR A 74 0.09 -15.54 -11.02
CA THR A 74 -0.59 -16.06 -12.20
C THR A 74 -1.18 -14.89 -12.97
N GLU A 75 -1.49 -15.06 -14.26
CA GLU A 75 -2.17 -14.01 -15.03
C GLU A 75 -3.47 -13.55 -14.36
N GLU A 76 -4.25 -14.49 -13.82
CA GLU A 76 -5.48 -14.18 -13.10
C GLU A 76 -5.21 -13.39 -11.82
N ALA A 77 -4.22 -13.79 -11.03
CA ALA A 77 -3.84 -13.07 -9.82
C ALA A 77 -3.36 -11.64 -10.12
N LEU A 78 -2.81 -11.37 -11.30
CA LEU A 78 -2.33 -10.05 -11.69
C LEU A 78 -3.39 -9.18 -12.40
N LYS A 79 -4.61 -9.66 -12.61
CA LYS A 79 -5.71 -8.83 -13.15
C LYS A 79 -6.14 -7.78 -12.11
N THR A 80 -6.42 -6.58 -12.61
CA THR A 80 -6.91 -5.46 -11.80
C THR A 80 -7.82 -4.56 -12.64
N ASP A 81 -8.80 -3.94 -11.98
CA ASP A 81 -9.63 -2.86 -12.52
C ASP A 81 -9.17 -1.47 -12.04
N LYS A 82 -8.12 -1.42 -11.20
CA LYS A 82 -7.53 -0.20 -10.68
C LYS A 82 -6.60 0.43 -11.71
N ALA A 83 -6.53 1.76 -11.69
CA ALA A 83 -5.61 2.52 -12.54
C ALA A 83 -4.14 2.27 -12.18
N HIS A 84 -3.88 1.92 -10.92
CA HIS A 84 -2.54 1.65 -10.40
C HIS A 84 -2.45 0.25 -9.85
N GLN A 85 -1.32 -0.39 -10.09
CA GLN A 85 -0.99 -1.69 -9.52
C GLN A 85 0.42 -1.67 -8.92
N ILE A 86 0.54 -2.23 -7.73
CA ILE A 86 1.81 -2.45 -7.05
C ILE A 86 1.92 -3.93 -6.74
N ILE A 87 3.01 -4.55 -7.18
CA ILE A 87 3.31 -5.96 -6.90
C ILE A 87 4.46 -6.01 -5.91
N ILE A 88 4.24 -6.65 -4.77
CA ILE A 88 5.24 -6.84 -3.72
C ILE A 88 5.57 -8.32 -3.62
N LEU A 89 6.85 -8.65 -3.82
CA LEU A 89 7.43 -9.92 -3.43
C LEU A 89 8.12 -9.75 -2.08
N SER A 90 7.55 -10.36 -1.05
CA SER A 90 8.15 -10.42 0.28
C SER A 90 8.92 -11.73 0.40
N ASP A 91 10.22 -11.62 0.63
CA ASP A 91 11.18 -12.68 0.98
C ASP A 91 11.92 -12.28 2.26
N LEU A 92 11.17 -11.79 3.26
CA LEU A 92 11.73 -11.23 4.49
C LEU A 92 12.51 -12.26 5.30
N ASP A 93 11.96 -13.46 5.34
CA ASP A 93 12.47 -14.60 6.10
C ASP A 93 13.24 -15.58 5.19
N GLY A 94 13.42 -15.23 3.92
CA GLY A 94 14.13 -16.05 2.95
C GLY A 94 13.36 -17.29 2.49
N THR A 95 12.03 -17.31 2.65
CA THR A 95 11.20 -18.49 2.39
C THR A 95 10.36 -18.39 1.12
N LEU A 96 10.45 -17.27 0.38
CA LEU A 96 9.67 -17.06 -0.82
C LEU A 96 10.01 -18.10 -1.89
N LYS A 97 9.00 -18.88 -2.28
CA LYS A 97 9.08 -19.83 -3.39
C LYS A 97 8.35 -19.26 -4.60
N ILE A 98 9.11 -18.75 -5.55
CA ILE A 98 8.60 -18.21 -6.81
C ILE A 98 9.41 -18.77 -7.99
N THR A 99 8.76 -19.17 -9.08
CA THR A 99 9.45 -19.69 -10.28
C THR A 99 9.87 -18.57 -11.24
N ASP A 100 10.70 -18.90 -12.23
CA ASP A 100 11.12 -17.92 -13.24
C ASP A 100 9.97 -17.54 -14.17
N GLU A 101 9.02 -18.45 -14.43
CA GLU A 101 7.81 -18.15 -15.19
C GLU A 101 6.95 -17.11 -14.46
N GLU A 102 6.83 -17.23 -13.14
CA GLU A 102 6.14 -16.26 -12.30
C GLU A 102 6.81 -14.90 -12.31
N LEU A 103 8.14 -14.85 -12.20
CA LEU A 103 8.90 -13.61 -12.34
C LEU A 103 8.72 -12.99 -13.73
N LYS A 104 8.74 -13.79 -14.80
CA LYS A 104 8.51 -13.30 -16.17
C LYS A 104 7.11 -12.70 -16.36
N LEU A 105 6.09 -13.19 -15.67
CA LEU A 105 4.76 -12.56 -15.68
C LEU A 105 4.81 -11.14 -15.11
N ILE A 106 5.52 -10.94 -13.98
CA ILE A 106 5.71 -9.62 -13.38
C ILE A 106 6.51 -8.73 -14.32
N LYS A 107 7.63 -9.22 -14.85
CA LYS A 107 8.48 -8.47 -15.79
C LYS A 107 7.71 -8.00 -17.02
N ASN A 108 6.88 -8.86 -17.60
CA ASN A 108 6.03 -8.49 -18.74
C ASN A 108 5.06 -7.34 -18.42
N LYS A 109 4.58 -7.22 -17.18
CA LYS A 109 3.76 -6.07 -16.76
C LYS A 109 4.60 -4.81 -16.53
N LEU A 110 5.79 -4.95 -15.96
CA LEU A 110 6.75 -3.85 -15.80
C LEU A 110 7.18 -3.28 -17.15
N ASP A 111 7.59 -4.13 -18.09
CA ASP A 111 8.04 -3.72 -19.43
C ASP A 111 6.91 -3.06 -20.26
N LYS A 112 5.65 -3.30 -19.89
CA LYS A 112 4.45 -2.65 -20.44
C LYS A 112 3.98 -1.43 -19.65
N PHE A 113 4.71 -1.05 -18.61
CA PHE A 113 4.41 0.12 -17.78
C PHE A 113 3.08 -0.02 -17.00
N GLU A 114 2.60 -1.25 -16.79
CA GLU A 114 1.29 -1.55 -16.17
C GLU A 114 1.33 -1.64 -14.64
N CYS A 115 2.52 -1.72 -14.04
CA CYS A 115 2.66 -1.86 -12.59
C CYS A 115 3.97 -1.27 -12.07
N ASN A 116 4.00 -0.99 -10.77
CA ASN A 116 5.23 -0.84 -10.00
C ASN A 116 5.53 -2.14 -9.26
N PHE A 117 6.81 -2.42 -9.03
CA PHE A 117 7.27 -3.66 -8.41
C PHE A 117 8.20 -3.39 -7.25
N TYR A 118 8.02 -4.15 -6.17
CA TYR A 118 8.87 -4.14 -5.00
C TYR A 118 9.29 -5.56 -4.70
N TYR A 119 10.58 -5.77 -4.49
CA TYR A 119 11.09 -7.00 -3.91
C TYR A 119 11.83 -6.67 -2.62
N VAL A 120 11.37 -7.27 -1.52
CA VAL A 120 11.92 -7.07 -0.18
C VAL A 120 12.52 -8.39 0.30
N GLY A 121 13.84 -8.47 0.33
CA GLY A 121 14.59 -9.68 0.64
C GLY A 121 15.92 -9.74 -0.13
N THR A 122 16.62 -10.87 0.00
CA THR A 122 17.95 -11.03 -0.60
C THR A 122 18.15 -12.31 -1.41
N ASN A 123 17.28 -13.32 -1.32
CA ASN A 123 17.53 -14.59 -1.99
C ASN A 123 17.30 -14.56 -3.51
N LEU A 124 16.51 -13.60 -4.01
CA LEU A 124 16.23 -13.46 -5.43
C LEU A 124 17.18 -12.49 -6.16
N LYS A 125 18.18 -11.89 -5.50
CA LYS A 125 19.08 -10.87 -6.10
C LYS A 125 19.63 -11.31 -7.46
N ASP A 126 20.30 -12.46 -7.50
CA ASP A 126 20.91 -12.98 -8.73
C ASP A 126 19.87 -13.32 -9.79
N ARG A 127 18.70 -13.85 -9.37
CA ARG A 127 17.61 -14.18 -10.29
C ARG A 127 17.00 -12.94 -10.92
N LEU A 128 16.84 -11.86 -10.16
CA LEU A 128 16.33 -10.58 -10.66
C LEU A 128 17.32 -9.94 -11.65
N ILE A 129 18.62 -10.01 -11.37
CA ILE A 129 19.66 -9.55 -12.31
C ILE A 129 19.65 -10.40 -13.59
N ASN A 130 19.65 -11.73 -13.47
CA ASN A 130 19.65 -12.64 -14.62
C ASN A 130 18.40 -12.54 -15.49
N LEU A 131 17.27 -12.14 -14.91
CA LEU A 131 16.01 -11.89 -15.62
C LEU A 131 15.85 -10.44 -16.06
N GLU A 132 16.89 -9.60 -15.93
CA GLU A 132 16.90 -8.21 -16.40
C GLU A 132 15.80 -7.35 -15.76
N PHE A 133 15.51 -7.57 -14.48
CA PHE A 133 14.74 -6.61 -13.67
C PHE A 133 15.59 -5.39 -13.31
N ILE A 134 16.88 -5.63 -13.07
CA ILE A 134 17.88 -4.66 -12.60
C ILE A 134 19.25 -5.04 -13.13
N GLU A 135 20.14 -4.05 -13.25
CA GLU A 135 21.52 -4.28 -13.70
C GLU A 135 22.46 -4.70 -12.55
N SER A 136 22.19 -4.22 -11.33
CA SER A 136 23.04 -4.49 -10.16
C SER A 136 22.24 -4.38 -8.87
N TRP A 137 22.78 -4.93 -7.78
CA TRP A 137 22.17 -4.87 -6.46
C TRP A 137 23.17 -4.31 -5.43
N PRO A 138 22.87 -3.22 -4.73
CA PRO A 138 23.77 -2.66 -3.70
C PRO A 138 23.94 -3.59 -2.50
N GLU A 139 25.17 -3.70 -1.98
CA GLU A 139 25.56 -4.71 -0.99
C GLU A 139 24.69 -4.71 0.29
N ASP A 140 24.35 -3.52 0.80
CA ASP A 140 23.60 -3.32 2.04
C ASP A 140 22.08 -3.23 1.87
N ASP A 141 21.60 -3.36 0.64
CA ASP A 141 20.19 -3.18 0.34
C ASP A 141 19.40 -4.48 0.51
N TYR A 142 18.22 -4.32 1.10
CA TYR A 142 17.26 -5.38 1.40
C TYR A 142 15.94 -5.16 0.65
N CYS A 143 15.82 -4.08 -0.13
CA CYS A 143 14.65 -3.81 -0.95
C CYS A 143 15.03 -3.12 -2.25
N VAL A 144 14.51 -3.63 -3.37
CA VAL A 144 14.51 -2.90 -4.64
C VAL A 144 13.09 -2.52 -5.01
N ALA A 145 12.91 -1.29 -5.48
CA ALA A 145 11.70 -0.86 -6.16
C ALA A 145 11.98 -0.57 -7.62
N LEU A 146 11.05 -0.99 -8.48
CA LEU A 146 10.99 -0.62 -9.89
C LEU A 146 9.70 0.13 -10.11
N PHE A 147 9.81 1.37 -10.57
CA PHE A 147 8.64 2.19 -10.83
C PHE A 147 8.62 2.71 -12.26
N ASN A 148 7.41 2.76 -12.81
CA ASN A 148 7.14 3.40 -14.08
C ASN A 148 7.00 4.92 -13.87
N ASN A 149 7.82 5.69 -14.58
CA ASN A 149 7.62 7.11 -14.77
C ASN A 149 7.84 7.45 -16.24
N ASP A 150 6.82 8.04 -16.89
CA ASP A 150 6.84 8.42 -18.31
C ASP A 150 7.34 7.32 -19.27
N ASN A 151 6.83 6.09 -19.12
CA ASN A 151 7.23 4.93 -19.93
C ASN A 151 8.73 4.61 -19.82
N THR A 152 9.32 4.91 -18.67
CA THR A 152 10.66 4.49 -18.30
C THR A 152 10.61 3.81 -16.95
N ILE A 153 11.28 2.66 -16.83
CA ILE A 153 11.41 1.97 -15.54
C ILE A 153 12.66 2.46 -14.83
N TYR A 154 12.48 2.97 -13.63
CA TYR A 154 13.57 3.40 -12.75
C TYR A 154 13.72 2.39 -11.60
N SER A 155 14.97 2.05 -11.30
CA SER A 155 15.32 1.25 -10.13
C SER A 155 15.69 2.16 -8.96
N PHE A 156 15.09 1.90 -7.81
CA PHE A 156 15.37 2.61 -6.57
C PHE A 156 15.79 1.64 -5.47
N TYR A 157 16.80 2.07 -4.74
CA TYR A 157 17.53 1.31 -3.75
C TYR A 157 17.56 2.07 -2.43
N GLY A 158 17.83 1.38 -1.33
CA GLY A 158 17.96 1.97 0.00
C GLY A 158 16.61 2.33 0.65
N ILE A 159 15.51 1.76 0.15
CA ILE A 159 14.19 1.83 0.81
C ILE A 159 14.22 1.09 2.14
N TRP A 160 14.88 -0.06 2.16
CA TRP A 160 15.00 -0.88 3.34
C TRP A 160 16.36 -1.54 3.34
N LYS A 161 17.23 -1.13 4.25
CA LYS A 161 18.58 -1.67 4.37
C LYS A 161 18.66 -2.74 5.44
N GLU A 162 19.74 -3.51 5.43
CA GLU A 162 20.05 -4.45 6.50
C GLU A 162 20.11 -3.74 7.88
N SER A 163 20.60 -2.49 7.93
CA SER A 163 20.59 -1.70 9.16
C SER A 163 19.18 -1.39 9.68
N ASP A 164 18.22 -1.15 8.78
CA ASP A 164 16.83 -0.85 9.16
C ASP A 164 16.16 -2.10 9.72
N LYS A 165 16.38 -3.25 9.06
CA LYS A 165 15.97 -4.56 9.54
C LYS A 165 16.52 -4.85 10.95
N GLN A 166 17.80 -4.59 11.18
CA GLN A 166 18.43 -4.80 12.48
C GLN A 166 17.92 -3.82 13.55
N ALA A 167 17.76 -2.55 13.21
CA ALA A 167 17.31 -1.51 14.13
C ALA A 167 15.85 -1.68 14.55
N THR A 168 15.01 -2.21 13.65
CA THR A 168 13.59 -2.43 13.91
C THR A 168 13.29 -3.82 14.49
N GLY A 169 14.24 -4.76 14.38
CA GLY A 169 14.06 -6.12 14.88
C GLY A 169 12.83 -6.77 14.24
N ASP A 170 11.91 -7.27 15.08
CA ASP A 170 10.63 -7.84 14.63
C ASP A 170 9.54 -6.78 14.37
N ASN A 171 9.82 -5.47 14.56
CA ASN A 171 8.86 -4.42 14.26
C ASN A 171 8.75 -4.17 12.75
N ARG A 172 8.06 -5.10 12.07
CA ARG A 172 7.82 -5.04 10.63
C ARG A 172 6.81 -3.94 10.23
N GLU A 173 6.17 -3.22 11.17
CA GLU A 173 5.25 -2.11 10.84
C GLU A 173 6.03 -0.94 10.22
N SER A 174 7.26 -0.69 10.68
CA SER A 174 8.12 0.35 10.10
C SER A 174 8.41 0.10 8.62
N LEU A 175 8.58 -1.16 8.21
CA LEU A 175 8.68 -1.52 6.79
C LEU A 175 7.38 -1.18 6.05
N GLY A 176 6.23 -1.53 6.61
CA GLY A 176 4.93 -1.19 6.04
C GLY A 176 4.75 0.31 5.81
N HIS A 177 5.15 1.13 6.78
CA HIS A 177 5.12 2.59 6.67
C HIS A 177 6.05 3.10 5.56
N VAL A 178 7.30 2.65 5.53
CA VAL A 178 8.27 3.09 4.52
C VAL A 178 7.82 2.71 3.11
N LEU A 179 7.31 1.49 2.92
CA LEU A 179 6.77 1.05 1.63
C LEU A 179 5.59 1.93 1.18
N VAL A 180 4.62 2.18 2.06
CA VAL A 180 3.46 3.02 1.74
C VAL A 180 3.84 4.46 1.42
N SER A 181 4.83 5.01 2.13
CA SER A 181 5.38 6.33 1.76
C SER A 181 6.03 6.29 0.37
N GLY A 182 6.78 5.24 0.04
CA GLY A 182 7.38 5.04 -1.28
C GLY A 182 6.32 4.93 -2.39
N PHE A 183 5.23 4.20 -2.14
CA PHE A 183 4.12 4.06 -3.09
C PHE A 183 3.53 5.41 -3.47
N VAL A 184 3.22 6.24 -2.47
CA VAL A 184 2.62 7.55 -2.67
C VAL A 184 3.57 8.52 -3.37
N ASN A 185 4.85 8.53 -3.00
CA ASN A 185 5.83 9.43 -3.62
C ASN A 185 5.99 9.12 -5.12
N ASN A 186 6.11 7.85 -5.47
CA ASN A 186 6.28 7.44 -6.86
C ASN A 186 5.02 7.73 -7.70
N LEU A 187 3.82 7.56 -7.12
CA LEU A 187 2.58 7.93 -7.81
C LEU A 187 2.47 9.44 -8.03
N LYS A 188 2.92 10.29 -7.10
CA LYS A 188 2.87 11.75 -7.26
C LYS A 188 3.81 12.27 -8.35
N GLU A 189 4.98 11.66 -8.51
CA GLU A 189 5.97 12.06 -9.51
C GLU A 189 5.52 11.74 -10.94
N SER A 190 4.71 10.69 -11.15
CA SER A 190 4.16 10.34 -12.47
C SER A 190 3.09 11.30 -13.01
N TYR A 191 2.69 12.33 -12.23
CA TYR A 191 1.58 13.24 -12.57
C TYR A 191 1.92 14.74 -12.47
N GLN A 192 3.21 15.09 -12.40
CA GLN A 192 3.69 16.48 -12.51
C GLN A 192 4.21 16.78 -13.91
#